data_AF-X0YA34-F1
#
_entry.id   AF-X0YA34-F1
#
_cell.length_a   1.000
_cell.length_b   1.000
_cell.length_c   1.000
_cell.angle_alpha   90.00
_cell.angle_beta   90.00
_cell.angle_gamma   90.00
#
_symmetry.space_group_name_H-M   'P 1'
#
loop_
_entity.id
_entity.type
_entity.pdbx_description
1 polymer ?
#
loop_
_entity_poly.entity_id
_entity_poly.type
_entity_poly.pdbx_seq_one_letter_code
_entity_poly.pdbx_strand_id
1 'polypeptide(L)'
;YTYMVHCSDGTFYTGWTVDPERRVRAHNAGWGARYTKSRRPVRLVHLERHASRGEAMRRELAIKRMTHAAKLRLVARGSASGQDASGQSTSGKACT
;
A
#
# COMPACT_ATOMS: atom_id res chain seq x y z
N TYR A 1 -11.09 -4.82 -3.39
CA TYR A 1 -9.76 -4.19 -3.36
C TYR A 1 -8.70 -5.23 -3.04
N THR A 2 -7.60 -5.21 -3.78
CA THR A 2 -6.37 -5.94 -3.43
C THR A 2 -5.44 -4.95 -2.74
N TYR A 3 -4.89 -5.31 -1.60
CA TYR A 3 -4.03 -4.43 -0.82
C TYR A 3 -2.74 -5.13 -0.42
N MET A 4 -1.68 -4.33 -0.27
CA MET A 4 -0.40 -4.77 0.26
C MET A 4 0.02 -3.81 1.37
N VAL A 5 0.40 -4.40 2.51
CA VAL A 5 0.99 -3.66 3.62
C VAL A 5 2.43 -4.08 3.83
N HIS A 6 3.26 -3.12 4.19
CA HIS A 6 4.62 -3.34 4.66
C HIS A 6 4.60 -3.39 6.19
N CYS A 7 5.09 -4.49 6.73
CA CYS A 7 5.25 -4.71 8.15
C CYS A 7 6.59 -4.11 8.63
N SER A 8 6.74 -3.90 9.93
CA SER A 8 7.95 -3.30 10.51
C SER A 8 9.22 -4.14 10.35
N ASP A 9 9.08 -5.41 10.01
CA ASP A 9 10.14 -6.40 9.84
C ASP A 9 10.68 -6.50 8.41
N GLY A 10 10.24 -5.64 7.49
CA GLY A 10 10.64 -5.69 6.08
C GLY A 10 9.83 -6.67 5.23
N THR A 11 8.82 -7.33 5.80
CA THR A 11 7.95 -8.26 5.07
C THR A 11 6.74 -7.55 4.48
N PHE A 12 6.22 -8.14 3.39
CA PHE A 12 5.01 -7.68 2.74
C PHE A 12 3.87 -8.65 2.98
N TYR A 13 2.76 -8.14 3.53
CA TYR A 13 1.52 -8.88 3.62
C TYR A 13 0.58 -8.44 2.50
N THR A 14 -0.03 -9.40 1.83
CA THR A 14 -0.93 -9.19 0.69
C THR A 14 -2.26 -9.86 0.98
N GLY A 15 -3.34 -9.20 0.60
CA GLY A 15 -4.67 -9.77 0.71
C GLY A 15 -5.69 -8.96 -0.08
N TRP A 16 -6.94 -9.41 -0.03
CA TRP A 16 -8.06 -8.69 -0.60
C TRP A 16 -9.03 -8.28 0.51
N THR A 17 -9.73 -7.17 0.30
CA THR A 17 -10.78 -6.68 1.19
C THR A 17 -11.74 -5.77 0.43
N VAL A 18 -12.91 -5.53 1.01
CA VAL A 18 -13.87 -4.54 0.53
C VAL A 18 -13.58 -3.14 1.08
N ASP A 19 -12.89 -3.05 2.22
CA ASP A 19 -12.56 -1.78 2.88
C ASP A 19 -11.11 -1.81 3.40
N PRO A 20 -10.15 -1.33 2.60
CA PRO A 20 -8.73 -1.37 2.93
C PRO A 20 -8.36 -0.46 4.10
N GLU A 21 -9.00 0.70 4.24
CA GLU A 21 -8.67 1.65 5.31
C GLU A 21 -9.12 1.12 6.66
N ARG A 22 -10.37 0.62 6.75
CA ARG A 22 -10.86 -0.01 7.97
C ARG A 22 -10.01 -1.22 8.34
N ARG A 23 -9.55 -1.98 7.34
CA ARG A 23 -8.68 -3.14 7.54
C ARG A 23 -7.31 -2.72 8.10
N VAL A 24 -6.67 -1.70 7.55
CA VAL A 24 -5.39 -1.17 8.04
C VAL A 24 -5.52 -0.62 9.46
N ARG A 25 -6.59 0.15 9.75
CA ARG A 25 -6.88 0.63 11.11
C ARG A 25 -7.06 -0.54 12.08
N ALA A 26 -7.80 -1.58 11.70
CA ALA A 26 -7.97 -2.78 12.53
C ALA A 26 -6.65 -3.52 12.77
N HIS A 27 -5.77 -3.61 11.76
CA HIS A 27 -4.43 -4.19 11.91
C HIS A 27 -3.58 -3.41 12.91
N ASN A 28 -3.55 -2.07 12.82
CA ASN A 28 -2.81 -1.22 13.77
C ASN A 28 -3.41 -1.24 15.18
N ALA A 29 -4.73 -1.29 15.29
CA ALA A 29 -5.45 -1.43 16.56
C ALA A 29 -5.31 -2.83 17.20
N GLY A 30 -4.70 -3.80 16.53
CA GLY A 30 -4.46 -5.15 17.06
C GLY A 30 -5.63 -6.14 16.91
N TRP A 31 -6.68 -5.74 16.19
CA TRP A 31 -7.88 -6.54 15.86
C TRP A 31 -7.76 -7.26 14.51
N GLY A 32 -6.65 -7.06 13.79
CA GLY A 32 -6.39 -7.68 12.50
C GLY A 32 -5.91 -9.14 12.59
N ALA A 33 -5.39 -9.64 11.48
CA ALA A 33 -4.85 -11.00 11.39
C ALA A 33 -3.78 -11.28 12.46
N ARG A 34 -3.76 -12.51 13.00
CA ARG A 34 -2.81 -12.94 14.04
C ARG A 34 -1.35 -12.64 13.66
N TYR A 35 -1.04 -12.75 12.37
CA TYR A 35 0.27 -12.46 11.78
C TYR A 35 0.71 -10.99 11.90
N THR A 36 -0.22 -10.06 11.74
CA THR A 36 0.05 -8.60 11.78
C THR A 36 0.01 -8.03 13.19
N LYS A 37 -0.49 -8.77 14.19
CA LYS A 37 -0.67 -8.29 15.57
C LYS A 37 0.67 -8.02 16.28
N SER A 38 1.69 -8.82 15.99
CA SER A 38 3.06 -8.69 16.53
C SER A 38 4.01 -7.86 15.67
N ARG A 39 3.61 -7.47 14.44
CA ARG A 39 4.48 -6.81 13.43
C ARG A 39 4.03 -5.38 13.13
N ARG A 40 3.50 -4.70 14.15
CA ARG A 40 3.03 -3.31 14.09
C ARG A 40 4.20 -2.35 14.28
N PRO A 41 4.20 -1.17 13.62
CA PRO A 41 3.13 -0.63 12.77
C PRO A 41 3.14 -1.23 11.35
N VAL A 42 1.95 -1.44 10.78
CA VAL A 42 1.82 -1.81 9.36
C VAL A 42 1.49 -0.58 8.53
N ARG A 43 2.18 -0.41 7.39
CA ARG A 43 1.97 0.70 6.45
C ARG A 43 1.32 0.19 5.18
N LEU A 44 0.23 0.80 4.74
CA LEU A 44 -0.35 0.52 3.44
C LEU A 44 0.59 1.06 2.35
N VAL A 45 1.09 0.17 1.49
CA VAL A 45 2.06 0.52 0.44
C VAL A 45 1.50 0.34 -0.97
N HIS A 46 0.42 -0.43 -1.11
CA HIS A 46 -0.23 -0.63 -2.40
C HIS A 46 -1.71 -0.91 -2.22
N LEU A 47 -2.53 -0.34 -3.09
CA LEU A 47 -3.97 -0.54 -3.13
C LEU A 47 -4.45 -0.56 -4.58
N GLU A 48 -5.17 -1.60 -4.96
CA GLU A 48 -5.71 -1.79 -6.30
C GLU A 48 -7.21 -2.10 -6.22
N ARG A 49 -8.03 -1.39 -7.02
CA ARG A 49 -9.47 -1.62 -7.12
C ARG A 49 -9.76 -2.57 -8.27
N HIS A 50 -10.66 -3.52 -8.04
CA HIS A 50 -11.11 -4.48 -9.05
C HIS A 50 -12.63 -4.47 -9.12
N ALA A 51 -13.18 -4.73 -10.31
CA ALA A 51 -14.62 -4.75 -10.52
C ALA A 51 -15.26 -6.02 -9.93
N SER A 52 -14.51 -7.14 -9.93
CA SER A 52 -15.01 -8.44 -9.48
C SER A 52 -14.12 -9.08 -8.42
N ARG A 53 -14.71 -9.90 -7.53
CA ARG A 53 -13.96 -10.70 -6.55
C ARG A 53 -12.94 -11.63 -7.23
N GLY A 54 -13.30 -12.24 -8.36
CA GLY A 54 -12.42 -13.14 -9.10
C GLY A 54 -11.18 -12.44 -9.69
N GLU A 55 -11.31 -11.18 -10.08
CA GLU A 55 -10.16 -10.37 -10.51
C GLU A 55 -9.24 -10.06 -9.32
N ALA A 56 -9.82 -9.65 -8.19
CA ALA A 56 -9.05 -9.38 -6.98
C ALA A 56 -8.27 -10.62 -6.51
N MET A 57 -8.88 -11.80 -6.53
CA MET A 57 -8.21 -13.05 -6.16
C MET A 57 -7.10 -13.45 -7.15
N ARG A 58 -7.35 -13.33 -8.46
CA ARG A 58 -6.31 -13.58 -9.48
C ARG A 58 -5.13 -12.63 -9.32
N ARG A 59 -5.41 -11.35 -9.05
CA ARG A 59 -4.39 -10.33 -8.82
C ARG A 59 -3.60 -10.60 -7.54
N GLU A 60 -4.28 -10.93 -6.44
CA GLU A 60 -3.64 -11.30 -5.18
C GLU A 60 -2.68 -12.49 -5.38
N LEU A 61 -3.11 -13.53 -6.11
CA LEU A 61 -2.26 -14.68 -6.41
C LEU A 61 -1.03 -14.29 -7.24
N ALA A 62 -1.21 -13.43 -8.24
CA ALA A 62 -0.10 -12.90 -9.03
C ALA A 62 0.91 -12.16 -8.15
N ILE A 63 0.45 -11.27 -7.26
CA ILE A 63 1.31 -10.53 -6.32
C ILE A 63 1.98 -11.48 -5.32
N LYS A 64 1.29 -12.51 -4.83
CA LYS A 64 1.87 -13.52 -3.93
C LYS A 64 3.03 -14.26 -4.58
N ARG A 65 2.92 -14.58 -5.88
CA ARG A 65 3.97 -15.24 -6.67
C ARG A 65 5.14 -14.32 -7.05
N MET A 66 4.99 -13.00 -6.91
CA MET A 66 6.08 -12.05 -7.18
C MET A 66 7.20 -12.14 -6.14
N THR A 67 8.43 -11.95 -6.60
CA THR A 67 9.60 -11.79 -5.74
C THR A 67 9.52 -10.50 -4.93
N HIS A 68 10.29 -10.43 -3.84
CA HIS A 68 10.36 -9.21 -3.01
C HIS A 68 10.76 -7.97 -3.83
N ALA A 69 11.74 -8.10 -4.74
CA ALA A 69 12.13 -7.04 -5.66
C ALA A 69 11.00 -6.60 -6.61
N ALA A 70 10.19 -7.53 -7.12
CA ALA A 70 9.05 -7.19 -7.97
C ALA A 70 7.95 -6.47 -7.19
N LYS A 71 7.73 -6.83 -5.92
CA LYS A 71 6.81 -6.13 -5.01
C LYS A 71 7.28 -4.70 -4.73
N LEU A 72 8.58 -4.50 -4.50
CA LEU A 72 9.16 -3.17 -4.35
C LEU A 72 8.93 -2.30 -5.59
N ARG A 73 9.15 -2.85 -6.78
CA ARG A 73 8.86 -2.15 -8.05
C ARG A 73 7.36 -1.84 -8.21
N LEU A 74 6.48 -2.71 -7.72
CA LEU A 74 5.03 -2.47 -7.76
C LEU A 74 4.65 -1.29 -6.85
N VAL A 75 5.21 -1.22 -5.64
CA VAL A 75 5.02 -0.10 -4.71
C VAL A 75 5.58 1.20 -5.30
N ALA A 76 6.78 1.16 -5.86
CA ALA A 76 7.41 2.32 -6.47
C ALA A 76 6.56 2.88 -7.63
N ARG A 77 6.01 2.00 -8.47
CA ARG A 77 5.12 2.40 -9.58
C ARG A 77 3.79 3.00 -9.11
N GLY A 78 3.17 2.41 -8.08
CA GLY A 78 1.92 2.94 -7.53
C GLY A 78 2.06 4.28 -6.82
N SER A 79 3.28 4.60 -6.35
CA SER A 79 3.59 5.90 -5.74
C SER A 79 3.81 7.01 -6.77
N ALA A 80 4.12 6.65 -8.02
CA ALA A 80 4.43 7.60 -9.09
C ALA A 80 3.19 8.22 -9.77
N SER A 81 1.97 7.74 -9.47
CA SER A 81 0.74 8.18 -10.14
C SER A 81 -0.16 9.10 -9.30
N GLY A 82 0.36 9.76 -8.26
CA GLY A 82 -0.49 10.47 -7.30
C GLY A 82 0.07 11.68 -6.55
N GLN A 83 1.26 12.21 -6.88
CA GLN A 83 1.76 13.48 -6.33
C GLN A 83 2.62 14.24 -7.35
N ASP A 84 1.95 14.88 -8.31
CA ASP A 84 2.43 16.08 -8.99
C ASP A 84 1.23 17.03 -9.12
N ALA A 85 1.03 17.85 -8.10
CA ALA A 85 0.35 19.14 -8.16
C ALA A 85 0.67 19.91 -6.86
N SER A 86 1.94 20.21 -6.64
CA SER A 86 2.36 21.27 -5.72
C SER A 86 3.52 22.00 -6.37
N GLY A 87 3.16 22.91 -7.29
CA GLY A 87 4.08 23.92 -7.78
C GLY A 87 4.69 24.64 -6.58
N GLN A 88 6.01 24.53 -6.48
CA GLN A 88 6.84 25.36 -5.64
C GLN A 88 6.69 26.80 -6.15
N SER A 89 5.99 27.65 -5.42
CA SER A 89 6.24 29.10 -5.49
C SER A 89 7.14 29.42 -4.30
N THR A 90 8.45 29.34 -4.54
CA THR A 90 9.46 29.82 -3.60
C THR A 90 9.53 31.34 -3.65
N SER A 91 9.64 31.91 -2.46
CA SER A 91 9.77 33.33 -2.15
C SER A 91 10.83 34.08 -2.97
N GLY A 92 10.50 35.34 -3.28
CA GLY A 92 11.36 36.49 -2.98
C GLY A 92 12.70 36.61 -3.70
N LYS A 93 12.72 37.40 -4.78
CA LYS A 93 13.83 38.31 -5.07
C LYS A 93 13.35 39.74 -4.93
N ALA A 94 13.69 40.37 -3.81
CA ALA A 94 13.75 41.82 -3.72
C ALA A 94 14.95 42.28 -4.56
N CYS A 95 14.67 43.10 -5.57
CA CYS A 95 15.65 43.86 -6.33
C CYS A 95 14.97 45.19 -6.64
N THR A 96 15.26 46.20 -5.83
CA THR A 96 15.60 47.60 -6.16
C THR A 96 15.66 48.38 -4.84
#